data_AF-A0A4P6JJ91-F1
#
_entry.id   AF-A0A4P6JJ91-F1
#
_cell.length_a   1.000
_cell.length_b   1.000
_cell.length_c   1.000
_cell.angle_alpha   90.00
_cell.angle_beta   90.00
_cell.angle_gamma   90.00
#
_symmetry.space_group_name_H-M   'P 1'
#
loop_
_entity.id
_entity.type
_entity.pdbx_description
1 polymer ?
#
loop_
_entity_poly.entity_id
_entity_poly.type
_entity_poly.pdbx_seq_one_letter_code
_entity_poly.pdbx_strand_id
1 'polypeptide(L)'
;MSQIERMTVALPVEMAATIRLAVESGDYASSSEVFRDAIRDWKHKRQLQQQEAESIKAGVRQGLADLKAGNTKPAEEVLTRLEKKYQDMQ
;
A
#
# COMPACT_ATOMS: atom_id res chain seq x y z
N MET A 1 12.26 -21.90 17.70
CA MET A 1 12.84 -20.81 18.53
C MET A 1 13.04 -19.61 17.63
N SER A 2 12.44 -18.46 17.94
CA SER A 2 12.62 -17.23 17.17
C SER A 2 14.07 -16.74 17.37
N GLN A 3 14.85 -16.70 16.29
CA GLN A 3 16.17 -16.07 16.33
C GLN A 3 15.96 -14.56 16.52
N ILE A 4 16.45 -14.04 17.64
CA ILE A 4 16.46 -12.60 17.93
C ILE A 4 17.84 -12.09 17.56
N GLU A 5 17.90 -11.15 16.63
CA GLU A 5 19.11 -10.43 16.26
C GLU A 5 19.14 -9.08 16.98
N ARG A 6 20.27 -8.77 17.64
CA ARG A 6 20.48 -7.47 18.29
C ARG A 6 21.13 -6.51 17.31
N MET A 7 20.55 -5.32 17.17
CA MET A 7 21.06 -4.25 16.32
C MET A 7 21.13 -2.93 17.10
N THR A 8 22.14 -2.12 16.81
CA THR A 8 22.26 -0.75 17.31
C THR A 8 21.87 0.20 16.20
N VAL A 9 20.91 1.10 16.47
CA VAL A 9 20.43 2.10 15.53
C VAL A 9 20.58 3.49 16.12
N ALA A 10 21.06 4.45 15.33
CA ALA A 10 21.06 5.85 15.70
C ALA A 10 19.74 6.49 15.27
N LEU A 11 19.08 7.19 16.20
CA LEU A 11 17.85 7.92 15.94
C LEU A 11 18.04 9.41 16.20
N PRO A 12 17.31 10.28 15.47
CA PRO A 12 17.13 11.67 15.87
C PRO A 12 16.62 11.77 17.31
N VAL A 13 17.06 12.81 18.03
CA VAL A 13 16.75 13.02 19.46
C VAL A 13 15.24 13.02 19.70
N GLU A 14 14.49 13.70 18.84
CA GLU A 14 13.02 13.78 18.89
C GLU A 14 12.36 12.40 18.80
N MET A 15 12.79 11.56 17.84
CA MET A 15 12.23 10.21 17.69
C MET A 15 12.56 9.34 18.90
N ALA A 16 13.78 9.44 19.43
CA ALA A 16 14.15 8.71 20.63
C ALA A 16 13.33 9.18 21.85
N ALA A 17 12.98 10.47 21.93
CA ALA A 17 12.09 11.00 22.96
C ALA A 17 10.66 10.43 22.84
N THR A 18 10.12 10.36 21.62
CA THR A 18 8.81 9.73 21.37
C THR A 18 8.79 8.27 21.82
N ILE A 19 9.83 7.49 21.49
CA ILE A 19 9.92 6.09 21.90
C ILE A 19 10.02 5.96 23.43
N ARG A 20 10.81 6.82 24.09
CA ARG A 20 10.91 6.82 25.56
C ARG A 20 9.56 7.12 26.20
N LEU A 21 8.85 8.15 25.72
CA LEU A 21 7.53 8.52 26.25
C LEU A 21 6.51 7.40 26.09
N ALA A 22 6.53 6.68 24.96
CA ALA A 22 5.65 5.53 24.70
C ALA A 22 5.93 4.36 25.67
N VAL A 23 7.17 4.22 26.13
CA VAL A 23 7.51 3.21 27.16
C VAL A 23 7.16 3.72 28.56
N GLU A 24 7.45 4.98 28.87
CA GLU A 24 7.18 5.61 30.17
C GLU A 24 5.68 5.71 30.48
N SER A 25 4.84 5.93 29.46
CA SER A 25 3.38 5.92 29.58
C SER A 25 2.79 4.53 29.80
N GLY A 26 3.57 3.47 29.54
CA GLY A 26 3.11 2.08 29.63
C GLY A 26 2.41 1.57 28.38
N ASP A 27 2.32 2.35 27.30
CA ASP A 27 1.77 1.90 26.01
C ASP A 27 2.59 0.74 25.41
N TYR A 28 3.90 0.71 25.70
CA TYR A 28 4.81 -0.36 25.30
C TYR A 28 5.71 -0.79 26.46
N ALA A 29 6.00 -2.10 26.56
CA ALA A 29 6.85 -2.63 27.62
C ALA A 29 8.36 -2.36 27.39
N SER A 30 8.77 -2.04 26.15
CA SER A 30 10.16 -1.72 25.84
C SER A 30 10.31 -0.99 24.50
N SER A 31 11.42 -0.29 24.29
CA SER A 31 11.75 0.29 22.98
C SER A 31 11.78 -0.76 21.87
N SER A 32 12.27 -1.97 22.17
CA SER A 32 12.31 -3.09 21.22
C SER A 32 10.91 -3.51 20.76
N GLU A 33 9.88 -3.32 21.59
CA GLU A 33 8.50 -3.58 21.21
C GLU A 33 7.97 -2.52 20.24
N VAL A 34 8.20 -1.24 20.56
CA VAL A 34 7.87 -0.11 19.66
C VAL A 34 8.48 -0.32 18.28
N PHE A 35 9.76 -0.70 18.21
CA PHE A 35 10.41 -0.96 16.92
C PHE A 35 9.81 -2.14 16.17
N ARG A 36 9.49 -3.24 16.85
CA ARG A 36 8.86 -4.40 16.18
C ARG A 36 7.50 -4.04 15.62
N ASP A 37 6.72 -3.25 16.36
CA ASP A 37 5.41 -2.78 15.93
C ASP A 37 5.52 -1.85 14.71
N ALA A 38 6.38 -0.83 14.81
CA ALA A 38 6.66 0.08 13.70
C ALA A 38 7.16 -0.64 12.42
N ILE A 39 7.98 -1.69 12.57
CA ILE A 39 8.45 -2.50 11.44
C ILE A 39 7.30 -3.33 10.83
N ARG A 40 6.36 -3.85 11.63
CA ARG A 40 5.19 -4.56 11.10
C ARG A 40 4.30 -3.62 10.29
N ASP A 41 4.02 -2.44 10.82
CA ASP A 41 3.23 -1.43 10.13
C ASP A 41 3.89 -0.97 8.83
N TRP A 42 5.21 -0.72 8.89
CA TRP A 42 5.99 -0.38 7.71
C TRP A 42 5.95 -1.49 6.65
N LYS A 43 6.09 -2.76 7.05
CA LYS A 43 5.97 -3.92 6.15
C LYS A 43 4.58 -3.99 5.52
N HIS A 44 3.54 -3.82 6.31
CA HIS A 44 2.15 -3.86 5.83
C HIS A 44 1.89 -2.75 4.80
N LYS A 45 2.25 -1.51 5.13
CA LYS A 45 2.15 -0.37 4.21
C LYS A 45 2.90 -0.62 2.89
N ARG A 46 4.11 -1.16 2.97
CA ARG A 46 4.92 -1.44 1.77
C ARG A 46 4.34 -2.56 0.92
N GLN A 47 3.76 -3.59 1.54
CA GLN A 47 3.07 -4.66 0.82
C GLN A 47 1.86 -4.12 0.05
N LEU A 48 1.04 -3.26 0.67
CA LEU A 48 -0.09 -2.62 0.01
C LEU A 48 0.36 -1.79 -1.21
N GLN A 49 1.39 -0.95 -1.04
CA GLN A 49 1.96 -0.17 -2.14
C GLN A 49 2.47 -1.04 -3.29
N GLN A 50 3.09 -2.18 -2.98
CA GLN A 50 3.55 -3.13 -3.99
C GLN A 50 2.38 -3.79 -4.73
N GLN A 51 1.32 -4.16 -4.01
CA GLN A 51 0.11 -4.75 -4.60
C GLN A 51 -0.61 -3.76 -5.52
N GLU A 52 -0.75 -2.50 -5.10
CA GLU A 52 -1.31 -1.43 -5.92
C GLU A 52 -0.49 -1.20 -7.19
N ALA A 53 0.83 -1.09 -7.05
CA ALA A 53 1.72 -0.93 -8.20
C ALA A 53 1.63 -2.12 -9.17
N GLU A 54 1.55 -3.34 -8.66
CA GLU A 54 1.43 -4.53 -9.50
C GLU A 54 0.05 -4.62 -10.17
N SER A 55 -1.01 -4.22 -9.48
CA SER A 55 -2.37 -4.11 -10.04
C SER A 55 -2.41 -3.14 -11.22
N ILE A 56 -1.81 -1.95 -11.07
CA ILE A 56 -1.70 -0.96 -12.16
C ILE A 56 -0.92 -1.54 -13.34
N LYS A 57 0.25 -2.16 -13.08
CA LYS A 57 1.05 -2.79 -14.13
C LYS A 57 0.30 -3.92 -14.83
N ALA A 58 -0.45 -4.72 -14.09
CA ALA A 58 -1.28 -5.79 -14.65
C ALA A 58 -2.38 -5.23 -15.55
N GLY A 59 -3.08 -4.16 -15.13
CA GLY A 59 -4.07 -3.47 -15.95
C GLY A 59 -3.48 -2.91 -17.25
N VAL A 60 -2.29 -2.31 -17.20
CA VAL A 60 -1.59 -1.83 -18.41
C VAL A 60 -1.21 -2.99 -19.32
N ARG A 61 -0.65 -4.08 -18.79
CA ARG A 61 -0.31 -5.27 -19.59
C ARG A 61 -1.54 -5.87 -20.26
N GLN A 62 -2.66 -5.94 -19.55
CA GLN A 62 -3.93 -6.42 -20.08
C GLN A 62 -4.42 -5.52 -21.21
N GLY A 63 -4.48 -4.20 -21.01
CA GLY A 63 -4.89 -3.26 -22.05
C GLY A 63 -4.01 -3.31 -23.30
N LEU A 64 -2.69 -3.49 -23.14
CA LEU A 64 -1.77 -3.69 -24.26
C LEU A 64 -2.02 -5.02 -24.99
N ALA A 65 -2.38 -6.09 -24.27
CA ALA A 65 -2.74 -7.37 -24.86
C ALA A 65 -4.05 -7.26 -25.65
N ASP A 66 -5.06 -6.60 -25.09
CA ASP A 66 -6.35 -6.38 -25.74
C ASP A 66 -6.21 -5.52 -27.00
N LEU A 67 -5.36 -4.48 -26.96
CA LEU A 67 -5.02 -3.68 -28.14
C LEU A 67 -4.39 -4.54 -29.25
N LYS A 68 -3.43 -5.40 -28.90
CA LYS A 68 -2.78 -6.30 -29.87
C LYS A 68 -3.75 -7.35 -30.44
N ALA A 69 -4.69 -7.82 -29.63
CA ALA A 69 -5.70 -8.78 -30.04
C ALA A 69 -6.84 -8.15 -30.87
N GLY A 70 -6.90 -6.82 -30.98
CA GLY A 70 -8.02 -6.12 -31.60
C GLY A 70 -9.30 -6.10 -30.74
N ASN A 71 -9.20 -6.49 -29.47
CA ASN A 71 -10.30 -6.51 -28.51
C ASN A 71 -10.56 -5.11 -27.91
N THR A 72 -10.59 -4.09 -28.76
CA THR A 72 -10.80 -2.69 -28.36
C THR A 72 -12.01 -2.11 -29.08
N LYS A 73 -12.61 -1.09 -28.47
CA LYS A 73 -13.74 -0.36 -29.07
C LYS A 73 -13.38 1.12 -29.18
N PRO A 74 -13.89 1.82 -30.20
CA PRO A 74 -13.79 3.28 -30.26
C PRO A 74 -14.40 3.92 -29.01
N ALA A 75 -13.74 4.95 -28.49
CA ALA A 75 -14.21 5.64 -27.28
C ALA A 75 -15.62 6.22 -27.46
N GLU A 76 -15.90 6.82 -28.62
CA GLU A 76 -17.20 7.38 -28.98
C GLU A 76 -18.36 6.37 -28.81
N GLU A 77 -18.16 5.13 -29.30
CA GLU A 77 -19.15 4.06 -29.21
C GLU A 77 -19.44 3.70 -27.74
N VAL A 78 -18.38 3.61 -26.93
CA VAL A 78 -18.50 3.26 -25.51
C VAL A 78 -19.19 4.38 -24.73
N LEU A 79 -18.81 5.64 -24.96
CA LEU A 79 -19.37 6.80 -24.27
C LEU A 79 -20.85 6.98 -24.60
N THR A 80 -21.22 6.95 -25.89
CA THR A 80 -22.62 7.04 -26.35
C THR A 80 -23.49 5.97 -25.69
N ARG A 81 -22.99 4.73 -25.61
CA ARG A 81 -23.70 3.62 -24.96
C ARG A 81 -23.87 3.84 -23.45
N LEU A 82 -22.86 4.39 -22.77
CA LEU A 82 -22.92 4.67 -21.33
C LEU A 82 -23.90 5.78 -21.02
N GLU A 83 -23.90 6.88 -21.78
CA GLU A 83 -24.85 7.99 -21.62
C GLU A 83 -26.29 7.50 -21.70
N LYS A 84 -26.60 6.71 -22.74
CA LYS A 84 -27.93 6.11 -22.89
C LYS A 84 -28.31 5.24 -21.70
N LYS A 85 -27.39 4.38 -21.23
CA LYS A 85 -27.63 3.51 -20.07
C LYS A 85 -27.96 4.29 -18.80
N TYR A 86 -27.25 5.39 -18.53
CA TYR A 86 -27.47 6.18 -17.32
C TYR A 86 -28.70 7.09 -17.41
N GLN A 87 -29.09 7.51 -18.62
CA GLN A 87 -30.36 8.21 -18.85
C GLN A 87 -31.58 7.31 -18.62
N ASP A 88 -31.51 6.05 -19.06
CA ASP A 88 -32.59 5.07 -18.86
C ASP A 88 -32.72 4.59 -17.39
N MET A 89 -31.76 4.95 -16.53
CA MET A 89 -31.77 4.65 -15.09
C MET A 89 -32.26 5.82 -14.21
N GLN A 90 -32.53 6.99 -14.81
CA GLN A 90 -33.20 8.12 -14.14
C GLN A 90 -34.71 8.06 -14.36
#